data_AF-A0A968L184-F1
#
_entry.id   AF-A0A968L184-F1
#
_cell.length_a   1.000
_cell.length_b   1.000
_cell.length_c   1.000
_cell.angle_alpha   90.00
_cell.angle_beta   90.00
_cell.angle_gamma   90.00
#
_symmetry.space_group_name_H-M   'P 1'
#
loop_
_entity.id
_entity.type
_entity.pdbx_description
1 polymer ?
#
loop_
_entity_poly.entity_id
_entity_poly.type
_entity_poly.pdbx_seq_one_letter_code
_entity_poly.pdbx_strand_id
1 'polypeptide(L)'
;MANLSKTRTVFAFTSPRTIEKIIPEIQVLIKSFAGHEWNTETQIAFFHELFASEFYEGDKMPKNISLAARDRITRAPKALGFVDLRPRIALTEAGEQLLSGRRTSEVIARQLLKFQLSSPYHKIPANRGFNVKPYLELLRLVKELGNISKMEIAIFFVQLTHYNKFNSIVTAIKEFRKDISKQEANRKVFVDKIFTKEILKIYSEEIKANDLKTRESGDASLAKFIQTKKNNHIDYADAFMRYLRATQFISFDKKTFRMIVAPSRVAEVDYVLKNIERKAKAFKTDEDYKKYLFNPSSLSLLTDDRKYLERQFAKLSVRFDTRASVEQLKDLLEATENKMIFEANQLAEVKLKNYKEFDDIIEVFGKIQKKEIPDAPLYFEWNIWRALVMINYARHVSGNFRFDLDGMPLNTALGNLPDIEAEYDGFKMIVEVTISSGNKQYEMEGEPVARHFGRVQNNTAIPVYCLFIAPKISEGALAHFFNLNRMNTKTYGGKTRIVPMNLSQFISFITIAKEKNFNNSNILKSYLDFIIQKNLLLDDEVVWSQQIHDSIPNWVS
;
A
#
# COMPACT_ATOMS: atom_id res chain seq x y z
N MET A 1 1.11 14.41 -22.97
CA MET A 1 -0.21 14.36 -22.31
C MET A 1 -0.75 12.95 -22.47
N ALA A 2 -1.40 12.39 -21.46
CA ALA A 2 -2.06 11.08 -21.61
C ALA A 2 -3.25 11.24 -22.56
N ASN A 3 -3.29 10.46 -23.65
CA ASN A 3 -4.46 10.43 -24.53
C ASN A 3 -5.57 9.62 -23.83
N LEU A 4 -6.60 10.32 -23.35
CA LEU A 4 -7.74 9.71 -22.66
C LEU A 4 -8.97 9.59 -23.57
N SER A 5 -8.79 9.55 -24.89
CA SER A 5 -9.90 9.46 -25.85
C SER A 5 -10.79 8.21 -25.65
N LYS A 6 -10.19 7.09 -25.23
CA LYS A 6 -10.87 5.82 -24.94
C LYS A 6 -11.33 5.68 -23.48
N THR A 7 -11.11 6.67 -22.63
CA THR A 7 -11.52 6.59 -21.22
C THR A 7 -13.05 6.61 -21.08
N ARG A 8 -13.57 5.75 -20.20
CA ARG A 8 -15.00 5.62 -19.87
C ARG A 8 -15.30 5.82 -18.38
N THR A 9 -14.27 5.70 -17.55
CA THR A 9 -14.35 5.69 -16.08
C THR A 9 -13.35 6.68 -15.50
N VAL A 10 -13.52 7.06 -14.24
CA VAL A 10 -12.42 7.68 -13.49
C VAL A 10 -11.33 6.63 -13.26
N PHE A 11 -10.09 7.08 -13.20
CA PHE A 11 -8.92 6.22 -13.02
C PHE A 11 -8.07 6.69 -11.85
N ALA A 12 -7.33 5.74 -11.26
CA ALA A 12 -6.30 6.01 -10.27
C ALA A 12 -4.92 5.72 -10.87
N PHE A 13 -3.87 6.21 -10.21
CA PHE A 13 -2.49 5.94 -10.63
C PHE A 13 -2.04 4.59 -10.09
N THR A 14 -1.63 3.69 -10.97
CA THR A 14 -1.23 2.32 -10.62
C THR A 14 0.27 2.06 -10.73
N SER A 15 1.04 3.09 -11.03
CA SER A 15 2.49 3.02 -11.23
C SER A 15 3.13 4.27 -10.62
N PRO A 16 3.35 4.29 -9.29
CA PRO A 16 3.01 3.25 -8.30
C PRO A 16 1.56 3.33 -7.78
N ARG A 17 1.04 2.20 -7.23
CA ARG A 17 -0.27 2.13 -6.54
C ARG A 17 -0.24 2.74 -5.13
N THR A 18 0.94 2.86 -4.55
CA THR A 18 1.21 3.50 -3.26
C THR A 18 1.96 4.80 -3.56
N ILE A 19 1.38 5.94 -3.18
CA ILE A 19 1.86 7.24 -3.64
C ILE A 19 3.24 7.58 -3.09
N GLU A 20 3.57 7.14 -1.88
CA GLU A 20 4.84 7.40 -1.20
C GLU A 20 6.04 6.88 -1.98
N LYS A 21 5.85 5.84 -2.82
CA LYS A 21 6.90 5.30 -3.69
C LYS A 21 7.35 6.28 -4.78
N ILE A 22 6.60 7.36 -5.04
CA ILE A 22 7.05 8.40 -5.99
C ILE A 22 8.14 9.30 -5.40
N ILE A 23 8.27 9.38 -4.07
CA ILE A 23 9.21 10.29 -3.41
C ILE A 23 10.65 9.99 -3.84
N PRO A 24 11.17 8.76 -3.70
CA PRO A 24 12.51 8.43 -4.19
C PRO A 24 12.64 8.55 -5.71
N GLU A 25 11.58 8.23 -6.49
CA GLU A 25 11.60 8.39 -7.95
C GLU A 25 11.77 9.86 -8.37
N ILE A 26 11.10 10.79 -7.69
CA ILE A 26 11.25 12.23 -7.89
C ILE A 26 12.64 12.71 -7.46
N GLN A 27 13.17 12.20 -6.34
CA GLN A 27 14.53 12.54 -5.89
C GLN A 27 15.57 12.16 -6.95
N VAL A 28 15.50 10.95 -7.52
CA VAL A 28 16.38 10.51 -8.61
C VAL A 28 16.21 11.41 -9.84
N LEU A 29 14.98 11.71 -10.23
CA LEU A 29 14.70 12.57 -11.39
C LEU A 29 15.33 13.96 -11.23
N ILE A 30 15.13 14.61 -10.08
CA ILE A 30 15.58 15.99 -9.87
C ILE A 30 17.08 16.06 -9.65
N LYS A 31 17.65 15.12 -8.88
CA LYS A 31 19.10 15.09 -8.61
C LYS A 31 19.93 14.99 -9.88
N SER A 32 19.49 14.17 -10.83
CA SER A 32 20.30 13.84 -12.01
C SER A 32 19.84 14.56 -13.29
N PHE A 33 18.59 15.01 -13.38
CA PHE A 33 18.02 15.48 -14.65
C PHE A 33 17.32 16.86 -14.57
N ALA A 34 17.35 17.56 -13.44
CA ALA A 34 16.82 18.93 -13.38
C ALA A 34 17.46 19.82 -14.47
N GLY A 35 16.64 20.69 -15.08
CA GLY A 35 17.07 21.59 -16.17
C GLY A 35 17.20 20.94 -17.55
N HIS A 36 17.10 19.61 -17.67
CA HIS A 36 17.06 18.91 -18.96
C HIS A 36 15.67 18.90 -19.57
N GLU A 37 15.56 18.63 -20.87
CA GLU A 37 14.28 18.40 -21.52
C GLU A 37 13.76 16.99 -21.22
N TRP A 38 12.45 16.84 -20.99
CA TRP A 38 11.84 15.51 -20.80
C TRP A 38 11.55 14.82 -22.15
N ASN A 39 12.60 14.33 -22.80
CA ASN A 39 12.57 13.62 -24.09
C ASN A 39 12.92 12.12 -23.96
N THR A 40 12.95 11.38 -25.07
CA THR A 40 13.21 9.93 -25.07
C THR A 40 14.58 9.56 -24.47
N GLU A 41 15.61 10.36 -24.74
CA GLU A 41 16.97 10.12 -24.24
C GLU A 41 17.02 10.27 -22.72
N THR A 42 16.52 11.40 -22.20
CA THR A 42 16.46 11.65 -20.76
C THR A 42 15.55 10.66 -20.04
N GLN A 43 14.46 10.19 -20.68
CA GLN A 43 13.62 9.13 -20.13
C GLN A 43 14.38 7.80 -19.95
N ILE A 44 15.19 7.42 -20.93
CA ILE A 44 15.99 6.19 -20.86
C ILE A 44 17.05 6.32 -19.76
N ALA A 45 17.80 7.43 -19.77
CA ALA A 45 18.83 7.69 -18.76
C ALA A 45 18.26 7.71 -17.34
N PHE A 46 17.11 8.39 -17.13
CA PHE A 46 16.41 8.38 -15.85
C PHE A 46 16.07 6.97 -15.38
N PHE A 47 15.58 6.11 -16.27
CA PHE A 47 15.21 4.77 -15.86
C PHE A 47 16.42 3.92 -15.49
N HIS A 48 17.56 4.10 -16.15
CA HIS A 48 18.79 3.41 -15.76
C HIS A 48 19.25 3.81 -14.35
N GLU A 49 19.23 5.11 -14.04
CA GLU A 49 19.52 5.61 -12.69
C GLU A 49 18.52 5.08 -11.66
N LEU A 50 17.23 5.09 -11.99
CA LEU A 50 16.19 4.53 -11.11
C LEU A 50 16.41 3.03 -10.89
N PHE A 51 16.68 2.26 -11.94
CA PHE A 51 16.90 0.82 -11.89
C PHE A 51 18.13 0.45 -11.06
N ALA A 52 19.19 1.27 -11.11
CA ALA A 52 20.39 1.11 -10.29
C ALA A 52 20.21 1.58 -8.84
N SER A 53 19.13 2.31 -8.53
CA SER A 53 18.86 2.78 -7.17
C SER A 53 18.33 1.68 -6.27
N GLU A 54 18.58 1.79 -4.96
CA GLU A 54 18.06 0.85 -3.96
C GLU A 54 16.53 0.90 -3.79
N PHE A 55 15.85 1.86 -4.42
CA PHE A 55 14.40 2.08 -4.29
C PHE A 55 13.58 1.38 -5.38
N TYR A 56 14.23 0.88 -6.45
CA TYR A 56 13.53 0.22 -7.54
C TYR A 56 13.40 -1.28 -7.30
N GLU A 57 12.18 -1.74 -7.05
CA GLU A 57 11.84 -3.13 -6.71
C GLU A 57 11.71 -4.06 -7.93
N GLY A 58 12.20 -3.65 -9.11
CA GLY A 58 12.13 -4.48 -10.32
C GLY A 58 13.44 -5.21 -10.57
N ASP A 59 13.34 -6.49 -10.88
CA ASP A 59 14.46 -7.41 -11.14
C ASP A 59 15.00 -7.31 -12.58
N LYS A 60 14.17 -6.84 -13.52
CA LYS A 60 14.50 -6.78 -14.95
C LYS A 60 14.21 -5.43 -15.58
N MET A 61 15.10 -5.07 -16.51
CA MET A 61 14.93 -3.89 -17.33
C MET A 61 13.69 -4.05 -18.23
N PRO A 62 12.78 -3.06 -18.30
CA PRO A 62 11.61 -3.12 -19.17
C PRO A 62 12.02 -3.19 -20.65
N LYS A 63 11.26 -3.94 -21.45
CA LYS A 63 11.46 -4.00 -22.92
C LYS A 63 11.37 -2.62 -23.59
N ASN A 64 10.51 -1.75 -23.07
CA ASN A 64 10.40 -0.36 -23.52
C ASN A 64 10.69 0.58 -22.34
N ILE A 65 11.97 0.91 -22.19
CA ILE A 65 12.50 1.69 -21.07
C ILE A 65 11.89 3.10 -21.03
N SER A 66 11.84 3.80 -22.17
CA SER A 66 11.30 5.16 -22.23
C SER A 66 9.82 5.21 -21.87
N LEU A 67 9.03 4.21 -22.30
CA LEU A 67 7.63 4.10 -21.89
C LEU A 67 7.48 3.84 -20.38
N ALA A 68 8.32 2.98 -19.80
CA ALA A 68 8.30 2.70 -18.36
C ALA A 68 8.67 3.95 -17.54
N ALA A 69 9.72 4.68 -17.95
CA ALA A 69 10.11 5.97 -17.38
C ALA A 69 8.98 6.99 -17.44
N ARG A 70 8.35 7.11 -18.62
CA ARG A 70 7.22 8.00 -18.81
C ARG A 70 6.07 7.65 -17.88
N ASP A 71 5.74 6.37 -17.74
CA ASP A 71 4.64 5.94 -16.87
C ASP A 71 4.92 6.25 -15.38
N ARG A 72 6.18 6.14 -14.93
CA ARG A 72 6.60 6.50 -13.56
C ARG A 72 6.44 8.00 -13.27
N ILE A 73 6.92 8.86 -14.17
CA ILE A 73 6.97 10.31 -13.93
C ILE A 73 5.71 11.06 -14.39
N THR A 74 5.11 10.68 -15.52
CA THR A 74 3.98 11.45 -16.09
C THR A 74 2.63 11.14 -15.45
N ARG A 75 2.51 10.03 -14.71
CA ARG A 75 1.34 9.66 -13.92
C ARG A 75 1.33 10.47 -12.63
N ALA A 76 1.42 9.87 -11.45
CA ALA A 76 1.25 10.60 -10.19
C ALA A 76 2.17 11.83 -10.04
N PRO A 77 3.50 11.79 -10.32
CA PRO A 77 4.37 12.95 -10.09
C PRO A 77 3.95 14.20 -10.87
N LYS A 78 3.80 14.10 -12.19
CA LYS A 78 3.35 15.23 -13.02
C LYS A 78 1.86 15.51 -12.87
N ALA A 79 1.01 14.48 -12.83
CA ALA A 79 -0.45 14.67 -12.80
C ALA A 79 -0.92 15.34 -11.51
N LEU A 80 -0.21 15.10 -10.41
CA LEU A 80 -0.41 15.76 -9.12
C LEU A 80 0.48 16.99 -8.95
N GLY A 81 1.27 17.36 -9.96
CA GLY A 81 2.02 18.61 -10.00
C GLY A 81 3.18 18.73 -9.02
N PHE A 82 3.81 17.61 -8.65
CA PHE A 82 5.06 17.60 -7.89
C PHE A 82 6.28 17.91 -8.76
N VAL A 83 6.18 17.66 -10.07
CA VAL A 83 7.22 18.00 -11.05
C VAL A 83 6.60 18.70 -12.25
N ASP A 84 7.34 19.66 -12.81
CA ASP A 84 7.11 20.17 -14.15
C ASP A 84 8.08 19.51 -15.11
N LEU A 85 7.59 19.12 -16.28
CA LEU A 85 8.40 18.49 -17.33
C LEU A 85 8.52 19.40 -18.56
N ARG A 86 7.92 20.60 -18.53
CA ARG A 86 7.97 21.55 -19.64
C ARG A 86 8.12 22.99 -19.14
N PRO A 87 9.03 23.80 -19.70
CA PRO A 87 9.89 23.47 -20.84
C PRO A 87 11.01 22.49 -20.49
N ARG A 88 11.44 22.46 -19.23
CA ARG A 88 12.49 21.59 -18.70
C ARG A 88 12.02 20.93 -17.42
N ILE A 89 12.69 19.85 -17.04
CA ILE A 89 12.44 19.10 -15.80
C ILE A 89 12.75 20.02 -14.62
N ALA A 90 11.75 20.25 -13.77
CA ALA A 90 11.88 21.08 -12.58
C ALA A 90 11.02 20.51 -11.44
N LEU A 91 11.50 20.70 -10.22
CA LEU A 91 10.72 20.48 -9.01
C LEU A 91 9.77 21.67 -8.83
N THR A 92 8.53 21.40 -8.40
CA THR A 92 7.55 22.45 -8.11
C THR A 92 7.56 22.78 -6.62
N GLU A 93 6.92 23.89 -6.21
CA GLU A 93 6.74 24.20 -4.77
C GLU A 93 6.04 23.06 -4.00
N ALA A 94 5.00 22.45 -4.59
CA ALA A 94 4.36 21.26 -4.00
C ALA A 94 5.31 20.05 -3.95
N GLY A 95 6.18 19.90 -4.95
CA GLY A 95 7.23 18.88 -4.97
C GLY A 95 8.28 19.07 -3.87
N GLU A 96 8.73 20.30 -3.65
CA GLU A 96 9.66 20.65 -2.56
C GLU A 96 9.07 20.30 -1.19
N GLN A 97 7.80 20.62 -0.96
CA GLN A 97 7.12 20.23 0.28
C GLN A 97 7.07 18.71 0.45
N LEU A 98 6.73 17.97 -0.62
CA LEU A 98 6.71 16.51 -0.57
C LEU A 98 8.09 15.92 -0.26
N LEU A 99 9.15 16.41 -0.92
CA LEU A 99 10.52 15.93 -0.71
C LEU A 99 11.10 16.33 0.64
N SER A 100 10.58 17.37 1.29
CA SER A 100 11.00 17.76 2.63
C SER A 100 10.65 16.72 3.71
N GLY A 101 9.73 15.78 3.40
CA GLY A 101 9.28 14.74 4.33
C GLY A 101 8.39 15.25 5.47
N ARG A 102 8.15 16.56 5.57
CA ARG A 102 7.28 17.18 6.58
C ARG A 102 5.82 17.13 6.15
N ARG A 103 4.92 16.64 7.01
CA ARG A 103 3.46 16.64 6.77
C ARG A 103 3.07 16.13 5.39
N THR A 104 3.69 15.03 4.96
CA THR A 104 3.48 14.47 3.62
C THR A 104 2.01 14.16 3.35
N SER A 105 1.25 13.74 4.37
CA SER A 105 -0.19 13.51 4.28
C SER A 105 -0.98 14.77 3.89
N GLU A 106 -0.66 15.94 4.44
CA GLU A 106 -1.29 17.22 4.04
C GLU A 106 -0.94 17.59 2.61
N VAL A 107 0.34 17.46 2.24
CA VAL A 107 0.82 17.79 0.88
C VAL A 107 0.09 16.92 -0.14
N ILE A 108 0.01 15.61 0.11
CA ILE A 108 -0.73 14.66 -0.72
C ILE A 108 -2.22 15.02 -0.76
N ALA A 109 -2.85 15.31 0.38
CA ALA A 109 -4.25 15.69 0.44
C ALA A 109 -4.57 16.88 -0.48
N ARG A 110 -3.77 17.95 -0.42
CA ARG A 110 -3.97 19.14 -1.27
C ARG A 110 -3.90 18.78 -2.74
N GLN A 111 -2.92 17.98 -3.16
CA GLN A 111 -2.77 17.64 -4.58
C GLN A 111 -3.84 16.67 -5.08
N LEU A 112 -4.26 15.68 -4.27
CA LEU A 112 -5.36 14.78 -4.62
C LEU A 112 -6.70 15.51 -4.72
N LEU A 113 -6.95 16.49 -3.86
CA LEU A 113 -8.17 17.31 -3.90
C LEU A 113 -8.18 18.30 -5.07
N LYS A 114 -7.02 18.68 -5.61
CA LYS A 114 -6.89 19.46 -6.85
C LYS A 114 -7.08 18.61 -8.11
N PHE A 115 -6.84 17.29 -8.04
CA PHE A 115 -6.95 16.39 -9.18
C PHE A 115 -8.38 16.32 -9.71
N GLN A 116 -8.53 16.52 -11.02
CA GLN A 116 -9.82 16.66 -11.67
C GLN A 116 -9.79 16.18 -13.12
N LEU A 117 -10.96 15.75 -13.58
CA LEU A 117 -11.21 15.30 -14.94
C LEU A 117 -12.42 16.04 -15.52
N SER A 118 -12.30 16.73 -16.66
CA SER A 118 -11.06 16.97 -17.41
C SER A 118 -10.12 17.98 -16.74
N SER A 119 -8.88 18.04 -17.20
CA SER A 119 -7.91 19.10 -16.87
C SER A 119 -6.95 19.32 -18.05
N PRO A 120 -6.16 20.41 -18.09
CA PRO A 120 -5.18 20.61 -19.18
C PRO A 120 -4.18 19.45 -19.34
N TYR A 121 -3.87 18.70 -18.27
CA TYR A 121 -3.04 17.49 -18.35
C TYR A 121 -3.80 16.23 -18.79
N HIS A 122 -5.13 16.23 -18.65
CA HIS A 122 -6.03 15.10 -18.90
C HIS A 122 -7.15 15.54 -19.84
N LYS A 123 -6.80 15.71 -21.12
CA LYS A 123 -7.74 16.08 -22.16
C LYS A 123 -8.63 14.88 -22.49
N ILE A 124 -9.93 15.03 -22.25
CA ILE A 124 -10.95 14.02 -22.52
C ILE A 124 -11.91 14.62 -23.57
N PRO A 125 -12.33 13.86 -24.60
CA PRO A 125 -13.29 14.33 -25.58
C PRO A 125 -14.57 14.87 -24.93
N ALA A 126 -15.07 16.01 -25.42
CA ALA A 126 -16.21 16.71 -24.81
C ALA A 126 -17.48 15.83 -24.73
N ASN A 127 -17.70 14.97 -25.73
CA ASN A 127 -18.82 14.02 -25.77
C ASN A 127 -18.81 12.99 -24.62
N ARG A 128 -17.71 12.84 -23.88
CA ARG A 128 -17.65 11.97 -22.69
C ARG A 128 -18.19 12.65 -21.43
N GLY A 129 -18.33 13.97 -21.42
CA GLY A 129 -18.96 14.72 -20.34
C GLY A 129 -18.27 14.60 -18.97
N PHE A 130 -16.93 14.47 -18.95
CA PHE A 130 -16.20 14.39 -17.67
C PHE A 130 -16.18 15.74 -16.96
N ASN A 131 -16.63 15.76 -15.72
CA ASN A 131 -16.62 16.93 -14.84
C ASN A 131 -16.65 16.46 -13.39
N VAL A 132 -15.49 16.09 -12.86
CA VAL A 132 -15.40 15.46 -11.55
C VAL A 132 -14.03 15.68 -10.91
N LYS A 133 -14.01 15.76 -9.57
CA LYS A 133 -12.81 15.61 -8.73
C LYS A 133 -12.85 14.23 -8.07
N PRO A 134 -12.21 13.20 -8.64
CA PRO A 134 -12.43 11.81 -8.23
C PRO A 134 -12.16 11.56 -6.74
N TYR A 135 -11.04 12.04 -6.21
CA TYR A 135 -10.69 11.83 -4.80
C TYR A 135 -11.65 12.53 -3.82
N LEU A 136 -12.11 13.75 -4.16
CA LEU A 136 -13.11 14.47 -3.37
C LEU A 136 -14.46 13.73 -3.35
N GLU A 137 -14.94 13.27 -4.51
CA GLU A 137 -16.22 12.56 -4.56
C GLU A 137 -16.14 11.16 -3.94
N LEU A 138 -14.98 10.48 -3.98
CA LEU A 138 -14.79 9.24 -3.26
C LEU A 138 -14.85 9.47 -1.74
N LEU A 139 -14.15 10.49 -1.23
CA LEU A 139 -14.21 10.87 0.18
C LEU A 139 -15.65 11.17 0.61
N ARG A 140 -16.40 11.91 -0.23
CA ARG A 140 -17.82 12.18 0.00
C ARG A 140 -18.68 10.93 0.01
N LEU A 141 -18.40 9.98 -0.89
CA LEU A 141 -19.11 8.71 -0.98
C LEU A 141 -18.90 7.87 0.28
N VAL A 142 -17.67 7.85 0.82
CA VAL A 142 -17.36 7.19 2.10
C VAL A 142 -18.15 7.83 3.23
N LYS A 143 -18.16 9.17 3.34
CA LYS A 143 -18.92 9.90 4.36
C LYS A 143 -20.42 9.61 4.27
N GLU A 144 -21.00 9.66 3.08
CA GLU A 144 -22.44 9.44 2.82
C GLU A 144 -22.89 8.00 3.13
N LEU A 145 -22.05 7.01 2.79
CA LEU A 145 -22.38 5.59 3.00
C LEU A 145 -21.93 5.05 4.36
N GLY A 146 -21.19 5.84 5.14
CA GLY A 146 -20.51 5.46 6.39
C GLY A 146 -19.28 4.57 6.19
N ASN A 147 -19.32 3.67 5.21
CA ASN A 147 -18.21 2.81 4.80
C ASN A 147 -18.35 2.43 3.32
N ILE A 148 -17.29 1.92 2.70
CA ILE A 148 -17.31 1.36 1.33
C ILE A 148 -16.26 0.26 1.14
N SER A 149 -16.55 -0.77 0.36
CA SER A 149 -15.56 -1.82 0.03
C SER A 149 -14.82 -1.56 -1.29
N LYS A 150 -13.66 -2.20 -1.44
CA LYS A 150 -12.89 -2.23 -2.70
C LYS A 150 -13.76 -2.64 -3.90
N MET A 151 -14.65 -3.62 -3.71
CA MET A 151 -15.54 -4.10 -4.77
C MET A 151 -16.63 -3.09 -5.13
N GLU A 152 -17.22 -2.39 -4.16
CA GLU A 152 -18.18 -1.32 -4.44
C GLU A 152 -17.53 -0.16 -5.20
N ILE A 153 -16.27 0.14 -4.90
CA ILE A 153 -15.50 1.14 -5.64
C ILE A 153 -15.29 0.66 -7.09
N ALA A 154 -14.82 -0.58 -7.28
CA ALA A 154 -14.53 -1.16 -8.59
C ALA A 154 -15.77 -1.30 -9.49
N ILE A 155 -16.92 -1.64 -8.91
CA ILE A 155 -18.18 -1.80 -9.66
C ILE A 155 -18.81 -0.44 -9.93
N PHE A 156 -18.95 0.42 -8.91
CA PHE A 156 -19.82 1.60 -8.98
C PHE A 156 -19.05 2.92 -9.01
N PHE A 157 -18.14 3.16 -8.07
CA PHE A 157 -17.48 4.48 -7.95
C PHE A 157 -16.70 4.87 -9.21
N VAL A 158 -15.99 3.93 -9.83
CA VAL A 158 -15.20 4.23 -11.04
C VAL A 158 -16.05 4.77 -12.20
N GLN A 159 -17.37 4.58 -12.17
CA GLN A 159 -18.31 5.13 -13.16
C GLN A 159 -18.66 6.62 -12.94
N LEU A 160 -18.22 7.23 -11.84
CA LEU A 160 -18.55 8.59 -11.45
C LEU A 160 -17.78 9.64 -12.26
N THR A 161 -18.07 9.73 -13.55
CA THR A 161 -17.38 10.66 -14.48
C THR A 161 -17.84 12.11 -14.36
N HIS A 162 -18.97 12.36 -13.69
CA HIS A 162 -19.54 13.69 -13.51
C HIS A 162 -20.14 13.82 -12.10
N TYR A 163 -19.90 14.93 -11.40
CA TYR A 163 -20.35 15.13 -10.01
C TYR A 163 -21.87 14.95 -9.83
N ASN A 164 -22.70 15.39 -10.78
CA ASN A 164 -24.16 15.14 -10.80
C ASN A 164 -24.59 13.66 -10.74
N LYS A 165 -23.72 12.70 -11.09
CA LYS A 165 -24.05 11.26 -11.02
C LYS A 165 -24.00 10.70 -9.60
N PHE A 166 -23.51 11.46 -8.62
CA PHE A 166 -23.25 10.90 -7.29
C PHE A 166 -24.45 10.25 -6.63
N ASN A 167 -25.61 10.89 -6.64
CA ASN A 167 -26.80 10.34 -5.98
C ASN A 167 -27.22 9.01 -6.63
N SER A 168 -27.07 8.88 -7.96
CA SER A 168 -27.34 7.62 -8.66
C SER A 168 -26.37 6.50 -8.25
N ILE A 169 -25.10 6.84 -8.00
CA ILE A 169 -24.08 5.89 -7.53
C ILE A 169 -24.35 5.47 -6.09
N VAL A 170 -24.74 6.40 -5.22
CA VAL A 170 -25.17 6.11 -3.84
C VAL A 170 -26.36 5.14 -3.84
N THR A 171 -27.39 5.43 -4.65
CA THR A 171 -28.57 4.57 -4.76
C THR A 171 -28.19 3.17 -5.26
N ALA A 172 -27.39 3.07 -6.32
CA ALA A 172 -26.94 1.78 -6.86
C ALA A 172 -26.17 0.94 -5.82
N ILE A 173 -25.33 1.57 -5.00
CA ILE A 173 -24.61 0.86 -3.92
C ILE A 173 -25.58 0.43 -2.81
N LYS A 174 -26.52 1.28 -2.40
CA LYS A 174 -27.52 0.93 -1.38
C LYS A 174 -28.41 -0.25 -1.84
N GLU A 175 -28.83 -0.25 -3.10
CA GLU A 175 -29.56 -1.35 -3.73
C GLU A 175 -28.72 -2.63 -3.78
N PHE A 176 -27.48 -2.54 -4.26
CA PHE A 176 -26.55 -3.66 -4.27
C PHE A 176 -26.35 -4.29 -2.88
N ARG A 177 -26.20 -3.47 -1.83
CA ARG A 177 -26.09 -3.93 -0.43
C ARG A 177 -27.35 -4.67 0.04
N LYS A 178 -28.53 -4.15 -0.31
CA LYS A 178 -29.82 -4.77 0.02
C LYS A 178 -30.01 -6.12 -0.69
N ASP A 179 -29.50 -6.24 -1.90
CA ASP A 179 -29.67 -7.46 -2.69
C ASP A 179 -28.64 -8.53 -2.33
N ILE A 180 -27.36 -8.16 -2.11
CA ILE A 180 -26.32 -9.12 -1.72
C ILE A 180 -26.57 -9.73 -0.34
N SER A 181 -27.24 -9.01 0.57
CA SER A 181 -27.60 -9.55 1.89
C SER A 181 -28.59 -10.72 1.80
N LYS A 182 -29.33 -10.85 0.69
CA LYS A 182 -30.28 -11.95 0.42
C LYS A 182 -29.61 -13.17 -0.24
N GLN A 183 -28.32 -13.09 -0.57
CA GLN A 183 -27.61 -14.06 -1.42
C GLN A 183 -26.55 -14.87 -0.65
N GLU A 184 -26.81 -15.26 0.59
CA GLU A 184 -25.78 -15.81 1.51
C GLU A 184 -24.94 -16.95 0.92
N ALA A 185 -25.58 -17.93 0.27
CA ALA A 185 -24.88 -19.07 -0.34
C ALA A 185 -24.14 -18.75 -1.66
N ASN A 186 -24.51 -17.66 -2.36
CA ASN A 186 -24.07 -17.39 -3.74
C ASN A 186 -23.47 -15.99 -3.93
N ARG A 187 -22.98 -15.35 -2.86
CA ARG A 187 -22.48 -13.96 -2.88
C ARG A 187 -21.48 -13.69 -4.01
N LYS A 188 -20.48 -14.56 -4.20
CA LYS A 188 -19.42 -14.38 -5.22
C LYS A 188 -19.99 -14.40 -6.65
N VAL A 189 -20.91 -15.32 -6.93
CA VAL A 189 -21.58 -15.43 -8.23
C VAL A 189 -22.46 -14.22 -8.50
N PHE A 190 -23.20 -13.77 -7.48
CA PHE A 190 -24.02 -12.56 -7.58
C PHE A 190 -23.16 -11.32 -7.88
N VAL A 191 -22.06 -11.12 -7.13
CA VAL A 191 -21.13 -10.01 -7.36
C VAL A 191 -20.57 -10.04 -8.77
N ASP A 192 -20.14 -11.21 -9.26
CA ASP A 192 -19.60 -11.33 -10.61
C ASP A 192 -20.64 -10.99 -11.68
N LYS A 193 -21.89 -11.45 -11.52
CA LYS A 193 -23.01 -11.14 -12.41
C LYS A 193 -23.26 -9.63 -12.48
N ILE A 194 -23.32 -8.96 -11.33
CA ILE A 194 -23.51 -7.50 -11.27
C ILE A 194 -22.33 -6.77 -11.92
N PHE A 195 -21.10 -7.19 -11.62
CA PHE A 195 -19.91 -6.56 -12.19
C PHE A 195 -19.88 -6.73 -13.72
N THR A 196 -20.18 -7.93 -14.23
CA THR A 196 -20.29 -8.18 -15.68
C THR A 196 -21.33 -7.25 -16.32
N LYS A 197 -22.51 -7.11 -15.70
CA LYS A 197 -23.58 -6.24 -16.19
C LYS A 197 -23.11 -4.79 -16.32
N GLU A 198 -22.43 -4.27 -15.30
CA GLU A 198 -21.91 -2.89 -15.33
C GLU A 198 -20.80 -2.73 -16.38
N ILE A 199 -19.88 -3.70 -16.54
CA ILE A 199 -18.86 -3.65 -17.60
C ILE A 199 -19.49 -3.62 -19.00
N LEU A 200 -20.49 -4.48 -19.25
CA LEU A 200 -21.21 -4.51 -20.54
C LEU A 200 -21.88 -3.17 -20.84
N LYS A 201 -22.43 -2.51 -19.82
CA LYS A 201 -23.06 -1.18 -19.94
C LYS A 201 -22.03 -0.09 -20.25
N ILE A 202 -20.94 -0.02 -19.47
CA ILE A 202 -19.90 1.03 -19.57
C ILE A 202 -19.20 0.99 -20.93
N TYR A 203 -18.89 -0.21 -21.42
CA TYR A 203 -18.12 -0.43 -22.66
C TYR A 203 -19.00 -0.88 -23.83
N SER A 204 -20.30 -0.58 -23.79
CA SER A 204 -21.26 -1.02 -24.81
C SER A 204 -20.91 -0.52 -26.22
N GLU A 205 -20.33 0.67 -26.36
CA GLU A 205 -19.86 1.19 -27.65
C GLU A 205 -18.72 0.35 -28.22
N GLU A 206 -17.68 0.09 -27.42
CA GLU A 206 -16.52 -0.73 -27.83
C GLU A 206 -16.93 -2.16 -28.19
N ILE A 207 -17.86 -2.73 -27.41
CA ILE A 207 -18.37 -4.08 -27.65
C ILE A 207 -19.16 -4.13 -28.95
N LYS A 208 -20.04 -3.16 -29.21
CA LYS A 208 -20.80 -3.07 -30.47
C LYS A 208 -19.88 -2.85 -31.67
N ALA A 209 -18.80 -2.09 -31.50
CA ALA A 209 -17.81 -1.82 -32.54
C ALA A 209 -16.79 -2.97 -32.72
N ASN A 210 -16.87 -4.04 -31.93
CA ASN A 210 -15.89 -5.14 -31.87
C ASN A 210 -14.44 -4.67 -31.61
N ASP A 211 -14.26 -3.53 -30.91
CA ASP A 211 -12.95 -3.00 -30.47
C ASP A 211 -12.53 -3.66 -29.15
N LEU A 212 -12.36 -4.99 -29.19
CA LEU A 212 -12.10 -5.83 -28.01
C LEU A 212 -10.61 -6.07 -27.75
N LYS A 213 -9.73 -5.67 -28.68
CA LYS A 213 -8.28 -5.85 -28.53
C LYS A 213 -7.76 -5.03 -27.36
N THR A 214 -6.99 -5.68 -26.50
CA THR A 214 -6.29 -5.02 -25.40
C THR A 214 -4.81 -4.94 -25.72
N ARG A 215 -4.10 -3.94 -25.18
CA ARG A 215 -2.65 -3.75 -25.43
C ARG A 215 -1.82 -4.97 -25.01
N GLU A 216 -2.31 -5.72 -24.03
CA GLU A 216 -1.54 -6.74 -23.30
C GLU A 216 -1.81 -8.18 -23.80
N SER A 217 -2.75 -8.37 -24.73
CA SER A 217 -3.11 -9.70 -25.22
C SER A 217 -3.63 -9.66 -26.66
N GLY A 218 -3.24 -10.65 -27.46
CA GLY A 218 -3.80 -10.90 -28.78
C GLY A 218 -5.18 -11.57 -28.76
N ASP A 219 -5.64 -12.07 -27.61
CA ASP A 219 -6.98 -12.63 -27.42
C ASP A 219 -8.02 -11.50 -27.37
N ALA A 220 -8.84 -11.43 -28.43
CA ALA A 220 -9.89 -10.44 -28.62
C ALA A 220 -11.29 -10.97 -28.26
N SER A 221 -11.39 -12.05 -27.47
CA SER A 221 -12.68 -12.56 -27.02
C SER A 221 -13.39 -11.61 -26.06
N LEU A 222 -14.73 -11.60 -26.11
CA LEU A 222 -15.54 -10.79 -25.19
C LEU A 222 -15.29 -11.16 -23.73
N ALA A 223 -15.14 -12.45 -23.43
CA ALA A 223 -14.84 -12.94 -22.08
C ALA A 223 -13.51 -12.37 -21.56
N LYS A 224 -12.45 -12.41 -22.38
CA LYS A 224 -11.15 -11.83 -22.02
C LYS A 224 -11.23 -10.32 -21.85
N PHE A 225 -11.93 -9.62 -22.73
CA PHE A 225 -12.15 -8.18 -22.63
C PHE A 225 -12.84 -7.81 -21.30
N ILE A 226 -13.95 -8.48 -20.98
CA ILE A 226 -14.69 -8.26 -19.72
C ILE A 226 -13.77 -8.49 -18.52
N GLN A 227 -13.03 -9.61 -18.50
CA GLN A 227 -12.13 -9.93 -17.40
C GLN A 227 -11.02 -8.88 -17.24
N THR A 228 -10.43 -8.42 -18.34
CA THR A 228 -9.42 -7.36 -18.32
C THR A 228 -9.99 -6.05 -17.76
N LYS A 229 -11.21 -5.65 -18.17
CA LYS A 229 -11.84 -4.43 -17.65
C LYS A 229 -12.18 -4.55 -16.16
N LYS A 230 -12.68 -5.70 -15.70
CA LYS A 230 -12.90 -5.97 -14.27
C LYS A 230 -11.60 -5.84 -13.47
N ASN A 231 -10.51 -6.46 -13.94
CA ASN A 231 -9.21 -6.40 -13.28
C ASN A 231 -8.70 -4.95 -13.20
N ASN A 232 -8.81 -4.18 -14.28
CA ASN A 232 -8.42 -2.76 -14.29
C ASN A 232 -9.23 -1.93 -13.29
N HIS A 233 -10.53 -2.18 -13.17
CA HIS A 233 -11.38 -1.50 -12.20
C HIS A 233 -11.02 -1.85 -10.75
N ILE A 234 -10.69 -3.12 -10.48
CA ILE A 234 -10.20 -3.58 -9.16
C ILE A 234 -8.86 -2.91 -8.83
N ASP A 235 -7.97 -2.80 -9.81
CA ASP A 235 -6.67 -2.13 -9.65
C ASP A 235 -6.83 -0.63 -9.39
N TYR A 236 -7.77 0.03 -10.08
CA TYR A 236 -8.09 1.43 -9.79
C TYR A 236 -8.71 1.58 -8.41
N ALA A 237 -9.59 0.68 -7.99
CA ALA A 237 -10.19 0.73 -6.67
C ALA A 237 -9.13 0.61 -5.56
N ASP A 238 -8.20 -0.34 -5.69
CA ASP A 238 -7.09 -0.52 -4.75
C ASP A 238 -6.21 0.73 -4.68
N ALA A 239 -5.83 1.30 -5.84
CA ALA A 239 -5.03 2.52 -5.89
C ALA A 239 -5.78 3.75 -5.33
N PHE A 240 -7.08 3.91 -5.62
CA PHE A 240 -7.89 4.98 -5.02
C PHE A 240 -7.92 4.91 -3.50
N MET A 241 -8.09 3.70 -2.94
CA MET A 241 -8.08 3.47 -1.50
C MET A 241 -6.71 3.82 -0.90
N ARG A 242 -5.61 3.35 -1.49
CA ARG A 242 -4.23 3.66 -1.02
C ARG A 242 -3.90 5.15 -1.09
N TYR A 243 -4.26 5.83 -2.17
CA TYR A 243 -4.00 7.26 -2.33
C TYR A 243 -4.82 8.12 -1.34
N LEU A 244 -6.09 7.80 -1.11
CA LEU A 244 -6.85 8.45 -0.04
C LEU A 244 -6.32 8.06 1.35
N ARG A 245 -5.85 6.82 1.53
CA ARG A 245 -5.26 6.38 2.79
C ARG A 245 -4.04 7.24 3.17
N ALA A 246 -3.21 7.60 2.20
CA ALA A 246 -2.05 8.47 2.40
C ALA A 246 -2.40 9.88 2.90
N THR A 247 -3.64 10.36 2.69
CA THR A 247 -4.09 11.66 3.26
C THR A 247 -4.47 11.55 4.73
N GLN A 248 -4.58 10.33 5.27
CA GLN A 248 -5.15 10.00 6.58
C GLN A 248 -6.62 10.42 6.79
N PHE A 249 -7.31 10.99 5.78
CA PHE A 249 -8.74 11.32 5.90
C PHE A 249 -9.64 10.08 5.99
N ILE A 250 -9.14 8.95 5.53
CA ILE A 250 -9.81 7.66 5.65
C ILE A 250 -8.96 6.70 6.48
N SER A 251 -9.65 5.77 7.12
CA SER A 251 -9.07 4.59 7.76
C SER A 251 -9.86 3.35 7.31
N PHE A 252 -9.51 2.20 7.86
CA PHE A 252 -10.22 0.95 7.62
C PHE A 252 -10.91 0.51 8.89
N ASP A 253 -12.16 0.09 8.77
CA ASP A 253 -12.87 -0.53 9.87
C ASP A 253 -12.13 -1.80 10.34
N LYS A 254 -11.89 -1.91 11.65
CA LYS A 254 -11.04 -2.94 12.25
C LYS A 254 -11.48 -4.37 11.93
N LYS A 255 -12.79 -4.59 11.78
CA LYS A 255 -13.36 -5.92 11.55
C LYS A 255 -13.61 -6.18 10.06
N THR A 256 -14.18 -5.21 9.36
CA THR A 256 -14.66 -5.41 7.98
C THR A 256 -13.65 -5.00 6.92
N PHE A 257 -12.60 -4.26 7.29
CA PHE A 257 -11.60 -3.66 6.38
C PHE A 257 -12.21 -2.77 5.28
N ARG A 258 -13.44 -2.31 5.50
CA ARG A 258 -14.12 -1.35 4.63
C ARG A 258 -13.55 0.03 4.91
N MET A 259 -13.37 0.82 3.85
CA MET A 259 -12.88 2.19 3.97
C MET A 259 -13.94 3.04 4.67
N ILE A 260 -13.54 3.75 5.71
CA ILE A 260 -14.36 4.66 6.52
C ILE A 260 -13.69 6.03 6.57
N VAL A 261 -14.44 7.09 6.88
CA VAL A 261 -13.81 8.35 7.31
C VAL A 261 -13.05 8.06 8.60
N ALA A 262 -11.78 8.46 8.66
CA ALA A 262 -10.96 8.27 9.86
C ALA A 262 -11.65 8.96 11.05
N PRO A 263 -11.98 8.24 12.13
CA PRO A 263 -12.63 8.82 13.31
C PRO A 263 -11.87 10.04 13.85
N SER A 264 -10.54 9.97 13.82
CA SER A 264 -9.63 11.06 14.20
C SER A 264 -9.70 12.31 13.29
N ARG A 265 -10.22 12.22 12.06
CA ARG A 265 -10.22 13.30 11.04
C ARG A 265 -11.59 13.79 10.59
N VAL A 266 -12.67 13.42 11.27
CA VAL A 266 -14.05 13.76 10.84
C VAL A 266 -14.23 15.26 10.60
N ALA A 267 -13.73 16.12 11.49
CA ALA A 267 -13.85 17.57 11.34
C ALA A 267 -13.12 18.11 10.11
N GLU A 268 -11.94 17.57 9.80
CA GLU A 268 -11.14 17.96 8.64
C GLU A 268 -11.81 17.52 7.34
N VAL A 269 -12.38 16.30 7.31
CA VAL A 269 -13.16 15.81 6.18
C VAL A 269 -14.40 16.66 5.95
N ASP A 270 -15.14 17.00 7.01
CA ASP A 270 -16.32 17.85 6.90
C ASP A 270 -15.95 19.25 6.37
N TYR A 271 -14.82 19.80 6.80
CA TYR A 271 -14.29 21.06 6.25
C TYR A 271 -13.97 20.94 4.77
N VAL A 272 -13.24 19.91 4.34
CA VAL A 272 -12.86 19.66 2.95
C VAL A 272 -14.11 19.52 2.06
N LEU A 273 -15.08 18.70 2.48
CA LEU A 273 -16.32 18.46 1.72
C LEU A 273 -17.22 19.70 1.64
N LYS A 274 -17.18 20.57 2.65
CA LYS A 274 -17.93 21.82 2.68
C LYS A 274 -17.30 22.91 1.80
N ASN A 275 -15.97 23.03 1.83
CA ASN A 275 -15.28 24.20 1.28
C ASN A 275 -14.70 23.98 -0.13
N ILE A 276 -14.63 22.74 -0.61
CA ILE A 276 -14.09 22.45 -1.95
C ILE A 276 -15.23 22.21 -2.92
N GLU A 277 -15.27 23.03 -3.99
CA GLU A 277 -16.26 22.86 -5.04
C GLU A 277 -16.09 21.50 -5.74
N ARG A 278 -17.21 20.81 -5.95
CA ARG A 278 -17.28 19.48 -6.57
C ARG A 278 -16.99 19.49 -8.07
N LYS A 279 -17.36 20.60 -8.72
CA LYS A 279 -17.18 20.83 -10.15
C LYS A 279 -15.69 20.98 -10.48
N ALA A 280 -15.29 20.47 -11.64
CA ALA A 280 -13.96 20.72 -12.18
C ALA A 280 -13.83 22.21 -12.55
N LYS A 281 -12.72 22.82 -12.11
CA LYS A 281 -12.37 24.21 -12.41
C LYS A 281 -11.88 24.31 -13.85
N ALA A 282 -12.38 25.30 -14.57
CA ALA A 282 -11.92 25.63 -15.91
C ALA A 282 -10.63 26.48 -15.86
N PHE A 283 -9.71 26.24 -16.79
CA PHE A 283 -8.48 27.00 -16.95
C PHE A 283 -8.34 27.42 -18.41
N LYS A 284 -7.93 28.67 -18.64
CA LYS A 284 -7.80 29.20 -20.01
C LYS A 284 -6.52 28.67 -20.68
N THR A 285 -5.44 28.57 -19.93
CA THR A 285 -4.13 28.14 -20.42
C THR A 285 -3.53 27.02 -19.57
N ASP A 286 -2.53 26.32 -20.14
CA ASP A 286 -1.72 25.35 -19.40
C ASP A 286 -0.99 26.03 -18.22
N GLU A 287 -0.57 27.30 -18.38
CA GLU A 287 0.12 28.05 -17.32
C GLU A 287 -0.80 28.46 -16.16
N ASP A 288 -2.06 28.84 -16.43
CA ASP A 288 -3.05 29.07 -15.36
C ASP A 288 -3.25 27.82 -14.51
N TYR A 289 -3.27 26.65 -15.17
CA TYR A 289 -3.42 25.38 -14.49
C TYR A 289 -2.18 25.02 -13.68
N LYS A 290 -0.98 25.22 -14.23
CA LYS A 290 0.28 25.03 -13.48
C LYS A 290 0.34 25.92 -12.25
N LYS A 291 0.03 27.21 -12.38
CA LYS A 291 -0.02 28.15 -11.24
C LYS A 291 -0.96 27.68 -10.13
N TYR A 292 -2.10 27.09 -10.50
CA TYR A 292 -3.03 26.51 -9.53
C TYR A 292 -2.51 25.19 -8.93
N LEU A 293 -2.03 24.28 -9.78
CA LEU A 293 -1.67 22.92 -9.38
C LEU A 293 -0.39 22.91 -8.54
N PHE A 294 0.63 23.68 -8.94
CA PHE A 294 1.96 23.68 -8.32
C PHE A 294 2.01 24.45 -7.01
N ASN A 295 1.15 25.47 -6.84
CA ASN A 295 1.07 26.25 -5.61
C ASN A 295 0.42 25.39 -4.50
N PRO A 296 1.14 25.06 -3.42
CA PRO A 296 0.62 24.23 -2.34
C PRO A 296 -0.57 24.89 -1.63
N SER A 297 -0.56 26.22 -1.52
CA SER A 297 -1.54 27.05 -0.80
C SER A 297 -2.79 27.39 -1.61
N SER A 298 -2.92 26.93 -2.86
CA SER A 298 -4.10 27.21 -3.70
C SER A 298 -5.39 26.51 -3.23
N LEU A 299 -5.27 25.65 -2.22
CA LEU A 299 -6.36 24.93 -1.56
C LEU A 299 -6.06 24.88 -0.06
N SER A 300 -7.00 25.33 0.76
CA SER A 300 -6.86 25.34 2.22
C SER A 300 -7.41 24.06 2.86
N LEU A 301 -6.72 23.57 3.89
CA LEU A 301 -7.16 22.52 4.81
C LEU A 301 -7.57 23.13 6.14
N LEU A 302 -8.28 22.37 6.99
CA LEU A 302 -8.72 22.86 8.30
C LEU A 302 -7.53 23.18 9.22
N THR A 303 -6.41 22.48 9.06
CA THR A 303 -5.16 22.71 9.79
C THR A 303 -4.50 24.05 9.43
N ASP A 304 -4.95 24.76 8.37
CA ASP A 304 -4.53 26.13 8.10
C ASP A 304 -5.18 27.15 9.05
N ASP A 305 -6.26 26.78 9.75
CA ASP A 305 -6.91 27.64 10.74
C ASP A 305 -6.17 27.54 12.09
N ARG A 306 -5.49 28.62 12.47
CA ARG A 306 -4.82 28.74 13.78
C ARG A 306 -5.77 28.42 14.95
N LYS A 307 -7.02 28.93 14.92
CA LYS A 307 -7.98 28.71 16.01
C LYS A 307 -8.37 27.24 16.13
N TYR A 308 -8.38 26.51 15.00
CA TYR A 308 -8.57 25.06 15.03
C TYR A 308 -7.41 24.38 15.75
N LEU A 309 -6.16 24.69 15.39
CA LEU A 309 -4.97 24.12 16.03
C LEU A 309 -4.95 24.41 17.54
N GLU A 310 -5.21 25.66 17.94
CA GLU A 310 -5.26 26.05 19.36
C GLU A 310 -6.32 25.26 20.14
N ARG A 311 -7.51 25.02 19.55
CA ARG A 311 -8.54 24.16 20.15
C ARG A 311 -8.09 22.69 20.25
N GLN A 312 -7.36 22.18 19.26
CA GLN A 312 -6.81 20.82 19.33
C GLN A 312 -5.79 20.69 20.46
N PHE A 313 -4.87 21.65 20.59
CA PHE A 313 -3.89 21.63 21.68
C PHE A 313 -4.55 21.75 23.05
N ALA A 314 -5.58 22.59 23.20
CA ALA A 314 -6.36 22.65 24.43
C ALA A 314 -7.01 21.31 24.76
N LYS A 315 -7.62 20.64 23.77
CA LYS A 315 -8.22 19.30 23.93
C LYS A 315 -7.19 18.24 24.32
N LEU A 316 -6.00 18.30 23.72
CA LEU A 316 -4.90 17.36 23.96
C LEU A 316 -4.01 17.74 25.16
N SER A 317 -4.32 18.85 25.86
CA SER A 317 -3.51 19.40 26.94
C SER A 317 -2.04 19.65 26.56
N VAL A 318 -1.79 20.04 25.31
CA VAL A 318 -0.45 20.35 24.78
C VAL A 318 -0.15 21.83 24.92
N ARG A 319 1.01 22.17 25.47
CA ARG A 319 1.50 23.55 25.54
C ARG A 319 2.15 23.95 24.21
N PHE A 320 1.92 25.19 23.78
CA PHE A 320 2.52 25.75 22.57
C PHE A 320 2.87 27.23 22.79
N ASP A 321 3.83 27.76 22.00
CA ASP A 321 4.15 29.19 22.03
C ASP A 321 3.06 29.97 21.28
N THR A 322 2.42 30.92 21.96
CA THR A 322 1.40 31.81 21.38
C THR A 322 1.92 32.67 20.22
N ARG A 323 3.24 32.84 20.07
CA ARG A 323 3.89 33.54 18.95
C ARG A 323 4.27 32.62 17.80
N ALA A 324 4.16 31.30 17.94
CA ALA A 324 4.49 30.35 16.89
C ALA A 324 3.66 30.59 15.63
N SER A 325 4.24 30.38 14.45
CA SER A 325 3.52 30.45 13.18
C SER A 325 2.56 29.25 13.04
N VAL A 326 1.58 29.36 12.12
CA VAL A 326 0.68 28.23 11.81
C VAL A 326 1.47 26.98 11.39
N GLU A 327 2.55 27.15 10.62
CA GLU A 327 3.38 26.01 10.20
C GLU A 327 4.12 25.36 11.38
N GLN A 328 4.60 26.14 12.35
CA GLN A 328 5.21 25.58 13.56
C GLN A 328 4.19 24.84 14.44
N LEU A 329 2.96 25.37 14.51
CA LEU A 329 1.87 24.69 15.22
C LEU A 329 1.49 23.38 14.53
N LYS A 330 1.41 23.34 13.20
CA LYS A 330 1.17 22.08 12.48
C LYS A 330 2.27 21.04 12.72
N ASP A 331 3.55 21.45 12.76
CA ASP A 331 4.66 20.54 13.08
C ASP A 331 4.52 19.98 14.50
N LEU A 332 4.12 20.80 15.47
CA LEU A 332 3.83 20.37 16.83
C LEU A 332 2.64 19.40 16.90
N LEU A 333 1.60 19.62 16.10
CA LEU A 333 0.45 18.70 16.02
C LEU A 333 0.88 17.34 15.49
N GLU A 334 1.61 17.28 14.36
CA GLU A 334 2.12 16.03 13.81
C GLU A 334 3.03 15.28 14.80
N ALA A 335 3.93 15.99 15.49
CA ALA A 335 4.78 15.40 16.52
C ALA A 335 3.97 14.85 17.71
N THR A 336 2.93 15.57 18.14
CA THR A 336 2.02 15.13 19.21
C THR A 336 1.27 13.86 18.79
N GLU A 337 0.73 13.84 17.58
CA GLU A 337 0.00 12.69 17.04
C GLU A 337 0.90 11.46 16.90
N ASN A 338 2.13 11.62 16.42
CA ASN A 338 3.12 10.54 16.35
C ASN A 338 3.42 9.95 17.73
N LYS A 339 3.51 10.80 18.77
CA LYS A 339 3.68 10.33 20.15
C LYS A 339 2.46 9.55 20.63
N MET A 340 1.25 10.03 20.36
CA MET A 340 0.02 9.31 20.71
C MET A 340 -0.08 7.95 20.02
N ILE A 341 0.31 7.87 18.75
CA ILE A 341 0.37 6.60 18.00
C ILE A 341 1.34 5.65 18.68
N PHE A 342 2.54 6.11 19.01
CA PHE A 342 3.55 5.30 19.71
C PHE A 342 3.01 4.75 21.03
N GLU A 343 2.41 5.59 21.87
CA GLU A 343 1.84 5.17 23.17
C GLU A 343 0.67 4.18 22.99
N ALA A 344 -0.21 4.42 22.02
CA ALA A 344 -1.32 3.52 21.71
C ALA A 344 -0.84 2.15 21.22
N ASN A 345 0.23 2.10 20.43
CA ASN A 345 0.82 0.86 19.95
C ASN A 345 1.43 0.04 21.10
N GLN A 346 2.17 0.68 22.03
CA GLN A 346 2.68 -0.01 23.22
C GLN A 346 1.54 -0.66 24.03
N LEU A 347 0.40 0.04 24.17
CA LEU A 347 -0.78 -0.52 24.86
C LEU A 347 -1.43 -1.66 24.06
N ALA A 348 -1.46 -1.57 22.72
CA ALA A 348 -1.97 -2.61 21.86
C ALA A 348 -1.11 -3.88 21.95
N GLU A 349 0.22 -3.75 21.98
CA GLU A 349 1.14 -4.88 22.18
C GLU A 349 0.87 -5.61 23.49
N VAL A 350 0.66 -4.88 24.59
CA VAL A 350 0.32 -5.49 25.89
C VAL A 350 -1.00 -6.27 25.81
N LYS A 351 -1.98 -5.81 25.02
CA LYS A 351 -3.27 -6.49 24.83
C LYS A 351 -3.16 -7.73 23.94
N LEU A 352 -2.25 -7.72 22.96
CA LEU A 352 -1.98 -8.85 22.07
C LEU A 352 -1.35 -10.02 22.85
N LYS A 353 -0.57 -9.72 23.89
CA LYS A 353 -0.03 -10.74 24.79
C LYS A 353 -1.16 -11.54 25.45
N ASN A 354 -0.91 -12.83 25.67
CA ASN A 354 -1.84 -13.79 26.31
C ASN A 354 -2.97 -14.31 25.42
N TYR A 355 -2.79 -14.35 24.09
CA TYR A 355 -3.66 -15.05 23.14
C TYR A 355 -5.14 -14.60 23.06
N LYS A 356 -5.52 -13.47 23.66
CA LYS A 356 -6.90 -12.95 23.61
C LYS A 356 -7.36 -12.60 22.19
N GLU A 357 -6.43 -12.15 21.35
CA GLU A 357 -6.69 -11.71 19.98
C GLU A 357 -6.42 -12.83 18.95
N PHE A 358 -6.21 -14.09 19.40
CA PHE A 358 -5.83 -15.20 18.53
C PHE A 358 -6.85 -15.44 17.41
N ASP A 359 -8.14 -15.50 17.75
CA ASP A 359 -9.19 -15.81 16.77
C ASP A 359 -9.31 -14.69 15.72
N ASP A 360 -9.13 -13.44 16.12
CA ASP A 360 -9.11 -12.29 15.20
C ASP A 360 -7.90 -12.37 14.25
N ILE A 361 -6.70 -12.70 14.77
CA ILE A 361 -5.49 -12.90 13.93
C ILE A 361 -5.73 -13.99 12.88
N ILE A 362 -6.33 -15.13 13.28
CA ILE A 362 -6.66 -16.22 12.34
C ILE A 362 -7.70 -15.76 11.31
N GLU A 363 -8.74 -15.04 11.73
CA GLU A 363 -9.76 -14.50 10.83
C GLU A 363 -9.13 -13.55 9.78
N VAL A 364 -8.20 -12.69 10.19
CA VAL A 364 -7.49 -11.78 9.30
C VAL A 364 -6.65 -12.54 8.28
N PHE A 365 -5.92 -13.59 8.67
CA PHE A 365 -5.21 -14.44 7.69
C PHE A 365 -6.15 -15.04 6.65
N GLY A 366 -7.34 -15.49 7.09
CA GLY A 366 -8.37 -15.98 6.18
C GLY A 366 -8.85 -14.93 5.16
N LYS A 367 -9.04 -13.68 5.59
CA LYS A 367 -9.41 -12.56 4.70
C LYS A 367 -8.30 -12.17 3.73
N ILE A 368 -7.03 -12.25 4.15
CA ILE A 368 -5.85 -12.02 3.29
C ILE A 368 -5.81 -13.08 2.17
N GLN A 369 -5.95 -14.36 2.52
CA GLN A 369 -5.98 -15.46 1.54
C GLN A 369 -7.11 -15.30 0.52
N LYS A 370 -8.29 -14.83 0.95
CA LYS A 370 -9.45 -14.54 0.09
C LYS A 370 -9.33 -13.23 -0.71
N LYS A 371 -8.26 -12.44 -0.51
CA LYS A 371 -8.03 -11.12 -1.12
C LYS A 371 -9.10 -10.08 -0.80
N GLU A 372 -9.72 -10.22 0.38
CA GLU A 372 -10.82 -9.38 0.86
C GLU A 372 -10.34 -8.13 1.61
N ILE A 373 -9.02 -7.98 1.80
CA ILE A 373 -8.40 -6.83 2.45
C ILE A 373 -7.80 -5.87 1.40
N PRO A 374 -7.86 -4.53 1.60
CA PRO A 374 -7.08 -3.57 0.82
C PRO A 374 -5.61 -3.59 1.22
N ASP A 375 -4.70 -3.36 0.27
CA ASP A 375 -3.26 -3.43 0.56
C ASP A 375 -2.81 -4.71 1.27
N ALA A 376 -3.10 -5.85 0.64
CA ALA A 376 -2.79 -7.16 1.20
C ALA A 376 -1.34 -7.35 1.68
N PRO A 377 -0.27 -6.82 1.03
CA PRO A 377 1.09 -6.86 1.57
C PRO A 377 1.21 -6.24 2.97
N LEU A 378 0.82 -4.97 3.13
CA LEU A 378 0.92 -4.24 4.39
C LEU A 378 0.14 -4.94 5.52
N TYR A 379 -1.07 -5.43 5.23
CA TYR A 379 -1.87 -6.15 6.23
C TYR A 379 -1.32 -7.54 6.55
N PHE A 380 -0.57 -8.15 5.63
CA PHE A 380 0.12 -9.39 5.89
C PHE A 380 1.30 -9.17 6.85
N GLU A 381 2.14 -8.16 6.59
CA GLU A 381 3.19 -7.69 7.52
C GLU A 381 2.61 -7.42 8.91
N TRP A 382 1.56 -6.59 8.98
CA TRP A 382 0.91 -6.24 10.24
C TRP A 382 0.34 -7.44 11.00
N ASN A 383 -0.32 -8.39 10.33
CA ASN A 383 -0.93 -9.52 11.02
C ASN A 383 0.09 -10.59 11.45
N ILE A 384 1.21 -10.72 10.72
CA ILE A 384 2.36 -11.52 11.17
C ILE A 384 2.99 -10.89 12.40
N TRP A 385 3.19 -9.57 12.42
CA TRP A 385 3.67 -8.85 13.61
C TRP A 385 2.76 -9.08 14.82
N ARG A 386 1.43 -8.98 14.65
CA ARG A 386 0.46 -9.29 15.72
C ARG A 386 0.63 -10.70 16.26
N ALA A 387 0.82 -11.68 15.38
CA ALA A 387 1.02 -13.07 15.77
C ALA A 387 2.31 -13.27 16.58
N LEU A 388 3.40 -12.60 16.20
CA LEU A 388 4.68 -12.67 16.92
C LEU A 388 4.62 -11.98 18.29
N VAL A 389 3.99 -10.80 18.37
CA VAL A 389 3.75 -10.12 19.66
C VAL A 389 2.91 -11.00 20.59
N MET A 390 1.90 -11.70 20.03
CA MET A 390 1.01 -12.58 20.79
C MET A 390 1.71 -13.82 21.34
N ILE A 391 2.61 -14.46 20.58
CA ILE A 391 3.44 -15.60 21.06
C ILE A 391 4.29 -15.16 22.27
N ASN A 392 4.60 -13.87 22.38
CA ASN A 392 5.25 -13.23 23.53
C ASN A 392 6.71 -13.71 23.74
N TYR A 393 7.33 -13.34 24.87
CA TYR A 393 8.70 -13.70 25.30
C TYR A 393 9.86 -13.08 24.51
N ALA A 394 9.57 -12.36 23.43
CA ALA A 394 10.50 -11.36 22.92
C ALA A 394 10.58 -10.19 23.91
N ARG A 395 11.79 -9.66 24.09
CA ARG A 395 12.02 -8.38 24.79
C ARG A 395 11.37 -7.24 24.02
N HIS A 396 11.44 -7.30 22.68
CA HIS A 396 10.90 -6.29 21.78
C HIS A 396 10.52 -6.93 20.44
N VAL A 397 9.41 -6.49 19.83
CA VAL A 397 8.99 -6.89 18.47
C VAL A 397 8.57 -5.64 17.70
N SER A 398 9.34 -5.25 16.69
CA SER A 398 9.12 -4.06 15.88
C SER A 398 8.71 -4.43 14.46
N GLY A 399 7.60 -3.90 13.98
CA GLY A 399 7.24 -3.95 12.56
C GLY A 399 7.74 -2.70 11.82
N ASN A 400 8.27 -2.87 10.61
CA ASN A 400 8.73 -1.79 9.73
C ASN A 400 7.55 -1.15 8.95
N PHE A 401 6.48 -0.80 9.66
CA PHE A 401 5.32 -0.12 9.12
C PHE A 401 4.79 0.91 10.12
N ARG A 402 4.03 1.89 9.62
CA ARG A 402 3.43 2.96 10.44
C ARG A 402 1.97 2.65 10.71
N PHE A 403 1.46 3.22 11.80
CA PHE A 403 0.03 3.21 12.14
C PHE A 403 -0.58 4.59 11.92
N ASP A 404 -1.89 4.65 11.71
CA ASP A 404 -2.64 5.89 11.87
C ASP A 404 -3.06 6.12 13.33
N LEU A 405 -3.69 7.27 13.59
CA LEU A 405 -4.25 7.61 14.90
C LEU A 405 -5.37 6.67 15.38
N ASP A 406 -5.95 5.89 14.49
CA ASP A 406 -7.07 4.98 14.78
C ASP A 406 -6.58 3.54 15.05
N GLY A 407 -5.27 3.31 15.00
CA GLY A 407 -4.58 2.06 15.31
C GLY A 407 -4.56 1.04 14.17
N MET A 408 -4.72 1.50 12.92
CA MET A 408 -4.66 0.68 11.71
C MET A 408 -3.33 0.89 10.97
N PRO A 409 -2.76 -0.14 10.32
CA PRO A 409 -1.55 0.05 9.52
C PRO A 409 -1.80 1.07 8.39
N LEU A 410 -0.82 1.93 8.15
CA LEU A 410 -0.89 3.07 7.24
C LEU A 410 -0.09 2.79 5.96
N ASN A 411 1.20 2.51 6.11
CA ASN A 411 2.14 2.19 5.05
C ASN A 411 3.40 1.51 5.60
N THR A 412 4.09 0.74 4.78
CA THR A 412 5.44 0.23 5.08
C THR A 412 6.40 1.41 5.18
N ALA A 413 7.28 1.40 6.17
CA ALA A 413 8.26 2.46 6.31
C ALA A 413 9.31 2.32 5.21
N LEU A 414 9.68 3.45 4.59
CA LEU A 414 10.72 3.46 3.56
C LEU A 414 12.06 3.10 4.20
N GLY A 415 12.73 2.09 3.65
CA GLY A 415 14.02 1.65 4.15
C GLY A 415 14.37 0.25 3.65
N ASN A 416 15.64 -0.08 3.79
CA ASN A 416 16.21 -1.36 3.37
C ASN A 416 16.42 -2.25 4.60
N LEU A 417 15.32 -2.39 5.35
CA LEU A 417 15.17 -3.06 6.64
C LEU A 417 14.25 -4.28 6.47
N PRO A 418 14.37 -5.30 7.32
CA PRO A 418 13.42 -6.40 7.35
C PRO A 418 12.02 -5.92 7.73
N ASP A 419 10.99 -6.67 7.32
CA ASP A 419 9.60 -6.32 7.63
C ASP A 419 9.32 -6.29 9.13
N ILE A 420 9.90 -7.22 9.90
CA ILE A 420 9.75 -7.29 11.36
C ILE A 420 11.07 -7.72 12.00
N GLU A 421 11.41 -7.11 13.13
CA GLU A 421 12.53 -7.50 13.98
C GLU A 421 12.02 -7.88 15.38
N ALA A 422 12.41 -9.07 15.85
CA ALA A 422 12.12 -9.56 17.19
C ALA A 422 13.43 -9.86 17.94
N GLU A 423 13.56 -9.29 19.14
CA GLU A 423 14.70 -9.50 20.02
C GLU A 423 14.33 -10.40 21.18
N TYR A 424 15.04 -11.51 21.35
CA TYR A 424 14.87 -12.45 22.45
C TYR A 424 16.10 -12.46 23.35
N ASP A 425 16.01 -13.19 24.46
CA ASP A 425 17.21 -13.48 25.25
C ASP A 425 18.11 -14.47 24.49
N GLY A 426 19.35 -14.04 24.18
CA GLY A 426 20.36 -14.87 23.52
C GLY A 426 20.27 -15.01 21.99
N PHE A 427 19.27 -14.45 21.31
CA PHE A 427 19.19 -14.43 19.85
C PHE A 427 18.29 -13.31 19.30
N LYS A 428 18.44 -12.99 18.01
CA LYS A 428 17.50 -12.13 17.27
C LYS A 428 16.80 -12.93 16.17
N MET A 429 15.60 -12.51 15.80
CA MET A 429 14.87 -13.05 14.67
C MET A 429 14.35 -11.90 13.82
N ILE A 430 14.72 -11.89 12.54
CA ILE A 430 14.03 -11.06 11.55
C ILE A 430 12.92 -11.89 10.90
N VAL A 431 11.87 -11.24 10.45
CA VAL A 431 10.81 -11.87 9.67
C VAL A 431 10.61 -11.07 8.40
N GLU A 432 10.60 -11.79 7.29
CA GLU A 432 10.39 -11.26 5.95
C GLU A 432 9.13 -11.92 5.39
N VAL A 433 8.22 -11.12 4.88
CA VAL A 433 6.91 -11.61 4.45
C VAL A 433 6.63 -11.19 3.02
N THR A 434 5.96 -12.06 2.28
CA THR A 434 5.58 -11.74 0.91
C THR A 434 4.26 -12.37 0.53
N ILE A 435 3.46 -11.64 -0.25
CA ILE A 435 2.31 -12.21 -0.94
C ILE A 435 2.66 -12.66 -2.37
N SER A 436 3.91 -12.48 -2.79
CA SER A 436 4.41 -12.94 -4.08
C SER A 436 4.43 -14.47 -4.15
N SER A 437 4.38 -15.02 -5.35
CA SER A 437 4.36 -16.48 -5.58
C SER A 437 5.02 -16.84 -6.92
N GLY A 438 5.40 -18.11 -7.08
CA GLY A 438 6.09 -18.61 -8.28
C GLY A 438 7.46 -17.95 -8.46
N ASN A 439 7.96 -17.92 -9.70
CA ASN A 439 9.30 -17.38 -10.00
C ASN A 439 9.49 -15.92 -9.56
N LYS A 440 8.41 -15.13 -9.61
CA LYS A 440 8.44 -13.74 -9.16
C LYS A 440 8.79 -13.61 -7.66
N GLN A 441 8.42 -14.60 -6.85
CA GLN A 441 8.82 -14.61 -5.43
C GLN A 441 10.33 -14.79 -5.30
N TYR A 442 10.92 -15.74 -6.03
CA TYR A 442 12.37 -15.90 -6.03
C TYR A 442 13.09 -14.63 -6.51
N GLU A 443 12.61 -14.03 -7.60
CA GLU A 443 13.18 -12.80 -8.18
C GLU A 443 13.12 -11.60 -7.22
N MET A 444 12.02 -11.45 -6.48
CA MET A 444 11.83 -10.33 -5.56
C MET A 444 12.48 -10.53 -4.19
N GLU A 445 12.50 -11.76 -3.68
CA GLU A 445 12.80 -12.02 -2.28
C GLU A 445 14.16 -12.71 -2.06
N GLY A 446 14.76 -13.31 -3.09
CA GLY A 446 16.01 -14.07 -2.93
C GLY A 446 17.17 -13.25 -2.38
N GLU A 447 17.54 -12.18 -3.10
CA GLU A 447 18.62 -11.28 -2.68
C GLU A 447 18.26 -10.42 -1.46
N PRO A 448 17.09 -9.75 -1.39
CA PRO A 448 16.82 -8.82 -0.30
C PRO A 448 16.77 -9.49 1.07
N VAL A 449 16.12 -10.66 1.17
CA VAL A 449 16.00 -11.43 2.42
C VAL A 449 17.39 -11.81 2.96
N ALA A 450 18.25 -12.34 2.08
CA ALA A 450 19.61 -12.75 2.44
C ALA A 450 20.47 -11.53 2.86
N ARG A 451 20.29 -10.40 2.19
CA ARG A 451 20.99 -9.15 2.50
C ARG A 451 20.53 -8.54 3.83
N HIS A 452 19.23 -8.52 4.12
CA HIS A 452 18.71 -8.05 5.41
C HIS A 452 19.21 -8.92 6.56
N PHE A 453 19.16 -10.25 6.39
CA PHE A 453 19.78 -11.19 7.34
C PHE A 453 21.25 -10.85 7.60
N GLY A 454 22.05 -10.72 6.54
CA GLY A 454 23.47 -10.44 6.64
C GLY A 454 23.78 -9.13 7.35
N ARG A 455 23.01 -8.07 7.07
CA ARG A 455 23.16 -6.76 7.74
C ARG A 455 22.91 -6.87 9.24
N VAL A 456 21.81 -7.50 9.64
CA VAL A 456 21.49 -7.64 11.06
C VAL A 456 22.53 -8.52 11.76
N GLN A 457 22.92 -9.65 11.16
CA GLN A 457 23.94 -10.54 11.72
C GLN A 457 25.31 -9.87 11.87
N ASN A 458 25.74 -9.05 10.92
CA ASN A 458 27.02 -8.36 10.99
C ASN A 458 27.07 -7.28 12.09
N ASN A 459 25.92 -6.78 12.52
CA ASN A 459 25.81 -5.75 13.55
C ASN A 459 25.64 -6.32 14.97
N THR A 460 25.74 -7.64 15.14
CA THR A 460 25.52 -8.29 16.44
C THR A 460 26.33 -9.57 16.62
N ALA A 461 26.78 -9.83 17.85
CA ALA A 461 27.51 -11.05 18.19
C ALA A 461 26.58 -12.24 18.52
N ILE A 462 25.31 -11.98 18.83
CA ILE A 462 24.31 -13.05 19.08
C ILE A 462 23.76 -13.61 17.76
N PRO A 463 23.35 -14.88 17.72
CA PRO A 463 22.82 -15.49 16.51
C PRO A 463 21.55 -14.79 16.04
N VAL A 464 21.49 -14.56 14.73
CA VAL A 464 20.30 -14.08 14.03
C VAL A 464 19.67 -15.25 13.26
N TYR A 465 18.35 -15.30 13.25
CA TYR A 465 17.53 -16.16 12.39
C TYR A 465 16.64 -15.29 11.50
N CYS A 466 16.23 -15.82 10.36
CA CYS A 466 15.23 -15.20 9.50
C CYS A 466 14.07 -16.16 9.29
N LEU A 467 12.85 -15.75 9.64
CA LEU A 467 11.63 -16.48 9.29
C LEU A 467 11.06 -15.87 8.01
N PHE A 468 11.07 -16.61 6.91
CA PHE A 468 10.51 -16.16 5.64
C PHE A 468 9.10 -16.72 5.45
N ILE A 469 8.08 -15.87 5.37
CA ILE A 469 6.67 -16.27 5.37
C ILE A 469 5.96 -15.83 4.09
N ALA A 470 5.29 -16.78 3.43
CA ALA A 470 4.43 -16.48 2.29
C ALA A 470 3.19 -17.38 2.26
N PRO A 471 2.10 -17.02 1.55
CA PRO A 471 0.98 -17.93 1.34
C PRO A 471 1.40 -19.29 0.76
N LYS A 472 2.38 -19.27 -0.16
CA LYS A 472 3.05 -20.45 -0.70
C LYS A 472 4.52 -20.11 -0.96
N ILE A 473 5.42 -20.97 -0.53
CA ILE A 473 6.85 -20.88 -0.86
C ILE A 473 7.06 -21.46 -2.26
N SER A 474 7.73 -20.70 -3.12
CA SER A 474 8.11 -21.14 -4.46
C SER A 474 9.31 -22.10 -4.38
N GLU A 475 9.37 -23.04 -5.32
CA GLU A 475 10.49 -23.98 -5.43
C GLU A 475 11.83 -23.25 -5.56
N GLY A 476 11.88 -22.18 -6.38
CA GLY A 476 13.08 -21.36 -6.54
C GLY A 476 13.54 -20.68 -5.25
N ALA A 477 12.62 -20.08 -4.49
CA ALA A 477 12.98 -19.45 -3.20
C ALA A 477 13.41 -20.50 -2.16
N LEU A 478 12.71 -21.64 -2.10
CA LEU A 478 13.05 -22.75 -1.20
C LEU A 478 14.45 -23.29 -1.47
N ALA A 479 14.76 -23.63 -2.73
CA ALA A 479 16.08 -24.12 -3.13
C ALA A 479 17.18 -23.08 -2.88
N HIS A 480 16.88 -21.79 -3.09
CA HIS A 480 17.82 -20.72 -2.82
C HIS A 480 18.18 -20.64 -1.33
N PHE A 481 17.18 -20.57 -0.45
CA PHE A 481 17.41 -20.48 0.99
C PHE A 481 18.05 -21.76 1.56
N PHE A 482 17.69 -22.93 1.02
CA PHE A 482 18.34 -24.19 1.38
C PHE A 482 19.85 -24.13 1.15
N ASN A 483 20.27 -23.65 -0.03
CA ASN A 483 21.69 -23.54 -0.38
C ASN A 483 22.41 -22.43 0.40
N LEU A 484 21.77 -21.28 0.63
CA LEU A 484 22.35 -20.18 1.40
C LEU A 484 22.60 -20.53 2.87
N ASN A 485 21.84 -21.44 3.46
CA ASN A 485 22.09 -21.93 4.81
C ASN A 485 23.34 -22.83 4.87
N ARG A 486 23.73 -23.45 3.75
CA ARG A 486 24.86 -24.41 3.67
C ARG A 486 26.17 -23.72 3.26
N MET A 487 26.08 -22.73 2.39
CA MET A 487 27.22 -22.02 1.82
C MET A 487 27.61 -20.80 2.65
N ASN A 488 28.92 -20.55 2.76
CA ASN A 488 29.42 -19.37 3.46
C ASN A 488 29.53 -18.18 2.50
N THR A 489 28.62 -17.22 2.61
CA THR A 489 28.59 -16.02 1.76
C THR A 489 28.82 -14.77 2.60
N LYS A 490 30.01 -14.18 2.50
CA LYS A 490 30.42 -13.00 3.33
C LYS A 490 29.41 -11.84 3.24
N THR A 491 28.91 -11.54 2.05
CA THR A 491 27.93 -10.47 1.83
C THR A 491 26.62 -10.69 2.60
N TYR A 492 26.26 -11.95 2.87
CA TYR A 492 25.05 -12.34 3.59
C TYR A 492 25.32 -12.72 5.06
N GLY A 493 26.43 -12.25 5.64
CA GLY A 493 26.77 -12.52 7.04
C GLY A 493 27.24 -13.96 7.28
N GLY A 494 27.66 -14.66 6.22
CA GLY A 494 28.21 -16.00 6.27
C GLY A 494 27.23 -17.09 5.85
N LYS A 495 27.12 -18.17 6.62
CA LYS A 495 26.04 -19.16 6.45
C LYS A 495 24.75 -18.58 7.03
N THR A 496 23.74 -18.46 6.18
CA THR A 496 22.47 -17.88 6.63
C THR A 496 21.69 -18.83 7.56
N ARG A 497 20.66 -18.31 8.23
CA ARG A 497 19.73 -19.09 9.06
C ARG A 497 18.29 -18.75 8.69
N ILE A 498 17.98 -18.88 7.40
CA ILE A 498 16.66 -18.57 6.84
C ILE A 498 15.78 -19.82 6.93
N VAL A 499 14.64 -19.72 7.58
CA VAL A 499 13.63 -20.78 7.74
C VAL A 499 12.37 -20.37 6.95
N PRO A 500 12.06 -21.01 5.81
CA PRO A 500 10.84 -20.72 5.07
C PRO A 500 9.64 -21.45 5.68
N MET A 501 8.55 -20.73 5.91
CA MET A 501 7.25 -21.30 6.29
C MET A 501 6.14 -20.76 5.40
N ASN A 502 5.34 -21.64 4.81
CA ASN A 502 4.11 -21.20 4.19
C ASN A 502 3.09 -20.76 5.26
N LEU A 503 2.03 -20.05 4.85
CA LEU A 503 1.06 -19.49 5.79
C LEU A 503 0.32 -20.56 6.60
N SER A 504 0.01 -21.74 6.03
CA SER A 504 -0.64 -22.80 6.80
C SER A 504 0.30 -23.40 7.86
N GLN A 505 1.59 -23.55 7.54
CA GLN A 505 2.62 -23.93 8.51
C GLN A 505 2.73 -22.89 9.63
N PHE A 506 2.79 -21.60 9.30
CA PHE A 506 2.86 -20.53 10.31
C PHE A 506 1.62 -20.48 11.21
N ILE A 507 0.41 -20.63 10.63
CA ILE A 507 -0.83 -20.71 11.41
C ILE A 507 -0.77 -21.91 12.38
N SER A 508 -0.34 -23.08 11.90
CA SER A 508 -0.17 -24.25 12.76
C SER A 508 0.86 -23.99 13.87
N PHE A 509 1.99 -23.38 13.51
CA PHE A 509 3.06 -23.02 14.44
C PHE A 509 2.56 -22.15 15.60
N ILE A 510 1.82 -21.06 15.32
CA ILE A 510 1.27 -20.18 16.37
C ILE A 510 0.13 -20.84 17.16
N THR A 511 -0.61 -21.76 16.53
CA THR A 511 -1.67 -22.54 17.19
C THR A 511 -1.08 -23.48 18.22
N ILE A 512 -0.03 -24.22 17.86
CA ILE A 512 0.69 -25.10 18.79
C ILE A 512 1.32 -24.30 19.93
N ALA A 513 1.85 -23.10 19.67
CA ALA A 513 2.34 -22.18 20.70
C ALA A 513 1.29 -21.93 21.79
N LYS A 514 0.06 -21.62 21.36
CA LYS A 514 -1.09 -21.37 22.23
C LYS A 514 -1.49 -22.63 22.99
N GLU A 515 -1.70 -23.74 22.28
CA GLU A 515 -2.21 -24.99 22.87
C GLU A 515 -1.25 -25.61 23.89
N LYS A 516 0.06 -25.48 23.64
CA LYS A 516 1.11 -26.01 24.52
C LYS A 516 1.58 -25.02 25.58
N ASN A 517 0.94 -23.85 25.70
CA ASN A 517 1.32 -22.78 26.63
C ASN A 517 2.80 -22.43 26.54
N PHE A 518 3.28 -22.11 25.33
CA PHE A 518 4.66 -21.67 25.09
C PHE A 518 5.06 -20.61 26.13
N ASN A 519 6.18 -20.86 26.83
CA ASN A 519 6.57 -20.08 27.99
C ASN A 519 8.05 -19.68 28.05
N ASN A 520 8.84 -20.05 27.04
CA ASN A 520 10.28 -19.89 27.07
C ASN A 520 10.86 -19.71 25.66
N SER A 521 11.49 -18.56 25.41
CA SER A 521 12.13 -18.25 24.12
C SER A 521 13.26 -19.22 23.74
N ASN A 522 13.87 -19.93 24.70
CA ASN A 522 14.90 -20.93 24.41
C ASN A 522 14.34 -22.17 23.69
N ILE A 523 13.05 -22.48 23.85
CA ILE A 523 12.38 -23.55 23.10
C ILE A 523 12.31 -23.16 21.62
N LEU A 524 11.92 -21.91 21.33
CA LEU A 524 11.93 -21.36 19.97
C LEU A 524 13.33 -21.39 19.37
N LYS A 525 14.34 -20.95 20.11
CA LYS A 525 15.73 -21.01 19.66
C LYS A 525 16.17 -22.43 19.33
N SER A 526 15.89 -23.39 20.22
CA SER A 526 16.23 -24.80 20.04
C SER A 526 15.56 -25.39 18.81
N TYR A 527 14.30 -25.05 18.57
CA TYR A 527 13.57 -25.45 17.37
C TYR A 527 14.20 -24.88 16.08
N LEU A 528 14.52 -23.58 16.07
CA LEU A 528 15.16 -22.95 14.92
C LEU A 528 16.55 -23.56 14.66
N ASP A 529 17.34 -23.80 15.71
CA ASP A 529 18.62 -24.50 15.62
C ASP A 529 18.46 -25.90 15.03
N PHE A 530 17.46 -26.67 15.49
CA PHE A 530 17.15 -27.99 14.96
C PHE A 530 16.85 -27.95 13.46
N ILE A 531 16.01 -27.00 13.01
CA ILE A 531 15.68 -26.86 11.58
C ILE A 531 16.91 -26.50 10.75
N ILE A 532 17.78 -25.61 11.24
CA ILE A 532 19.04 -25.26 10.57
C ILE A 532 20.03 -26.42 10.57
N GLN A 533 20.12 -27.21 11.64
CA GLN A 533 20.95 -28.42 11.65
C GLN A 533 20.44 -29.46 10.66
N LYS A 534 19.12 -29.69 10.59
CA LYS A 534 18.52 -30.58 9.60
C LYS A 534 18.78 -30.11 8.17
N ASN A 535 18.73 -28.81 7.91
CA ASN A 535 19.09 -28.24 6.62
C ASN A 535 20.49 -28.67 6.15
N LEU A 536 21.46 -28.80 7.05
CA LEU A 536 22.84 -29.20 6.72
C LEU A 536 23.01 -30.70 6.46
N LEU A 537 22.11 -31.53 6.98
CA LEU A 537 22.20 -32.99 6.94
C LEU A 537 21.34 -33.63 5.84
N LEU A 538 20.23 -32.99 5.48
CA LEU A 538 19.31 -33.51 4.46
C LEU A 538 19.85 -33.28 3.05
N ASP A 539 19.40 -34.14 2.14
CA ASP A 539 19.92 -34.21 0.77
C ASP A 539 19.48 -33.01 -0.09
N ASP A 540 18.20 -32.61 0.03
CA ASP A 540 17.61 -31.55 -0.78
C ASP A 540 16.59 -30.70 -0.01
N GLU A 541 16.17 -29.62 -0.65
CA GLU A 541 15.24 -28.62 -0.11
C GLU A 541 13.81 -29.13 0.07
N VAL A 542 13.41 -30.16 -0.68
CA VAL A 542 12.06 -30.76 -0.59
C VAL A 542 11.96 -31.58 0.69
N VAL A 543 12.96 -32.43 0.96
CA VAL A 543 13.05 -33.20 2.21
C VAL A 543 13.17 -32.25 3.41
N TRP A 544 13.93 -31.16 3.29
CA TRP A 544 14.00 -30.15 4.34
C TRP A 544 12.67 -29.43 4.60
N SER A 545 11.95 -29.06 3.54
CA SER A 545 10.61 -28.47 3.66
C SER A 545 9.61 -29.41 4.33
N GLN A 546 9.68 -30.71 4.00
CA GLN A 546 8.88 -31.74 4.67
C GLN A 546 9.26 -31.87 6.14
N GLN A 547 10.56 -31.84 6.48
CA GLN A 547 11.02 -31.86 7.86
C GLN A 547 10.53 -30.65 8.68
N ILE A 548 10.45 -29.45 8.07
CA ILE A 548 9.82 -28.29 8.70
C ILE A 548 8.34 -28.59 8.99
N HIS A 549 7.61 -29.11 8.00
CA HIS A 549 6.20 -29.47 8.16
C HIS A 549 5.96 -30.47 9.30
N ASP A 550 6.70 -31.59 9.30
CA ASP A 550 6.50 -32.71 10.23
C ASP A 550 6.92 -32.38 11.67
N SER A 551 7.79 -31.38 11.85
CA SER A 551 8.29 -30.99 13.17
C SER A 551 7.42 -29.96 13.88
N ILE A 552 6.59 -29.19 13.17
CA ILE A 552 5.73 -28.14 13.75
C ILE A 552 4.84 -28.68 14.89
N PRO A 553 4.16 -29.84 14.78
CA PRO A 553 3.32 -30.35 15.88
C PRO A 553 4.06 -30.51 17.22
N ASN A 554 5.40 -30.62 17.20
CA ASN A 554 6.25 -30.88 18.36
C ASN A 554 7.24 -29.75 18.66
N TRP A 555 7.09 -28.56 18.08
CA TRP A 555 8.10 -27.50 18.21
C TRP A 555 8.21 -26.89 19.62
N VAL A 556 7.13 -26.98 20.42
CA VAL A 556 7.06 -26.46 21.80
C VAL A 556 7.45 -27.52 22.85
N SER A 557 7.78 -28.73 22.41
CA SER A 557 8.04 -29.89 23.28
C SER A 557 9.36 -29.82 24.04
#